data_AF-A0A353PRZ1-F1
#
_entry.id   AF-A0A353PRZ1-F1
#
_cell.length_a   1.000
_cell.length_b   1.000
_cell.length_c   1.000
_cell.angle_alpha   90.00
_cell.angle_beta   90.00
_cell.angle_gamma   90.00
#
_symmetry.space_group_name_H-M   'P 1'
#
loop_
_entity.id
_entity.type
_entity.pdbx_description
1 polymer ?
#
loop_
_entity_poly.entity_id
_entity_poly.type
_entity_poly.pdbx_seq_one_letter_code
_entity_poly.pdbx_strand_id
1 'polypeptide(L)'
;MDLSLKPISGRAFLAYPEMLDFLLLEITERFFIDVKNIKNSDSDYSEKEIRIFPDSSEPLLFGNLLYIPQWKEKKNPYWAATVLEAPALLDFSSIKQAALSLRNIQRNWASYQYKLFRRAALIVESLPYINPKPRSFPYLIPESPMGLFTLVKKELILCSAKTSSPLAAGCLTFVEDKIEPPSRAYLKFQEALTRLYSAKGSIPQKNERCLDLGACPGGWTWVLRQLGCE
;
A
#
# COMPACT_ATOMS: atom_id res chain seq x y z
N MET A 1 28.46 4.85 14.08
CA MET A 1 27.18 5.12 14.77
C MET A 1 26.21 4.06 14.34
N ASP A 2 25.90 3.16 15.27
CA ASP A 2 24.95 2.09 15.07
C ASP A 2 23.55 2.73 15.02
N LEU A 3 23.07 3.02 13.81
CA LEU A 3 21.71 3.54 13.62
C LEU A 3 20.79 2.33 13.69
N SER A 4 20.45 1.97 14.91
CA SER A 4 19.53 0.89 15.19
C SER A 4 18.16 1.27 14.64
N LEU A 5 17.59 0.36 13.86
CA LEU A 5 16.16 0.36 13.58
C LEU A 5 15.44 0.39 14.93
N LYS A 6 14.57 1.38 15.15
CA LYS A 6 13.81 1.54 16.41
C LYS A 6 12.37 1.08 16.17
N PRO A 7 11.99 -0.15 16.55
CA PRO A 7 10.60 -0.59 16.44
C PRO A 7 9.69 0.36 17.22
N ILE A 8 8.52 0.66 16.66
CA ILE A 8 7.48 1.44 17.34
C ILE A 8 6.20 0.59 17.43
N SER A 9 5.35 0.87 18.42
CA SER A 9 4.10 0.16 18.60
C SER A 9 3.08 0.52 17.51
N GLY A 10 2.04 -0.30 17.40
CA GLY A 10 0.90 -0.02 16.52
C GLY A 10 1.15 -0.40 15.07
N ARG A 11 0.42 0.24 14.16
CA ARG A 11 0.47 0.00 12.71
C ARG A 11 0.28 1.29 11.93
N ALA A 12 0.72 1.30 10.68
CA ALA A 12 0.38 2.38 9.74
C ALA A 12 -0.35 1.83 8.52
N PHE A 13 -1.38 2.54 8.06
CA PHE A 13 -2.31 2.13 7.03
C PHE A 13 -2.21 3.10 5.86
N LEU A 14 -1.68 2.64 4.73
CA LEU A 14 -1.66 3.44 3.51
C LEU A 14 -2.99 3.25 2.80
N ALA A 15 -3.80 4.30 2.67
CA ALA A 15 -5.03 4.24 1.90
C ALA A 15 -4.75 3.99 0.41
N TYR A 16 -5.70 3.33 -0.28
CA TYR A 16 -5.72 3.40 -1.75
C TYR A 16 -5.80 4.87 -2.21
N PRO A 17 -5.26 5.20 -3.40
CA PRO A 17 -5.44 6.53 -3.98
C PRO A 17 -6.91 6.94 -3.94
N GLU A 18 -7.18 8.18 -3.48
CA GLU A 18 -8.53 8.75 -3.35
C GLU A 18 -9.45 8.07 -2.31
N MET A 19 -9.02 7.01 -1.64
CA MET A 19 -9.84 6.26 -0.67
C MET A 19 -9.54 6.58 0.79
N LEU A 20 -8.83 7.67 1.07
CA LEU A 20 -8.49 8.06 2.44
C LEU A 20 -9.75 8.27 3.29
N ASP A 21 -10.78 8.96 2.78
CA ASP A 21 -12.01 9.19 3.55
C ASP A 21 -12.74 7.88 3.90
N PHE A 22 -12.72 6.90 2.99
CA PHE A 22 -13.26 5.57 3.25
C PHE A 22 -12.44 4.81 4.30
N LEU A 23 -11.11 4.94 4.29
CA LEU A 23 -10.25 4.41 5.34
C LEU A 23 -10.56 5.05 6.69
N LEU A 24 -10.64 6.37 6.77
CA LEU A 24 -10.94 7.09 8.03
C LEU A 24 -12.33 6.73 8.57
N LEU A 25 -13.33 6.65 7.69
CA LEU A 25 -14.67 6.21 8.04
C LEU A 25 -14.66 4.77 8.56
N GLU A 26 -13.96 3.85 7.88
CA GLU A 26 -13.85 2.46 8.33
C GLU A 26 -13.14 2.36 9.69
N ILE A 27 -12.02 3.06 9.89
CA ILE A 27 -11.31 3.08 11.17
C ILE A 27 -12.25 3.55 12.29
N THR A 28 -13.08 4.55 12.02
CA THR A 28 -13.99 5.07 13.05
C THR A 28 -15.18 4.14 13.30
N GLU A 29 -15.84 3.66 12.25
CA GLU A 29 -17.09 2.88 12.37
C GLU A 29 -16.85 1.41 12.71
N ARG A 30 -15.78 0.80 12.19
CA ARG A 30 -15.50 -0.63 12.36
C ARG A 30 -14.53 -0.91 13.51
N PHE A 31 -13.61 0.03 13.78
CA PHE A 31 -12.56 -0.15 14.78
C PHE A 31 -12.68 0.81 15.98
N PHE A 32 -13.68 1.70 15.98
CA PHE A 32 -14.00 2.61 17.10
C PHE A 32 -12.85 3.51 17.53
N ILE A 33 -11.99 3.92 16.58
CA ILE A 33 -10.91 4.89 16.81
C ILE A 33 -11.31 6.19 16.12
N ASP A 34 -11.46 7.28 16.88
CA ASP A 34 -11.90 8.56 16.32
C ASP A 34 -10.78 9.21 15.49
N VAL A 35 -10.94 9.14 14.16
CA VAL A 35 -10.06 9.78 13.18
C VAL A 35 -10.85 10.58 12.14
N LYS A 36 -12.17 10.80 12.37
CA LYS A 36 -13.06 11.46 11.38
C LYS A 36 -12.57 12.83 10.97
N ASN A 37 -12.08 13.60 11.93
CA ASN A 37 -11.65 14.98 11.72
C ASN A 37 -10.13 15.11 11.68
N ILE A 38 -9.39 14.01 11.55
CA ILE A 38 -7.92 14.04 11.61
C ILE A 38 -7.31 14.96 10.55
N LYS A 39 -7.93 15.07 9.36
CA LYS A 39 -7.53 15.98 8.28
C LYS A 39 -7.61 17.47 8.62
N ASN A 40 -8.34 17.83 9.67
CA ASN A 40 -8.53 19.22 10.09
C ASN A 40 -8.01 19.46 11.51
N SER A 41 -7.26 18.49 12.08
CA SER A 41 -6.70 18.60 13.43
C SER A 41 -5.22 18.99 13.38
N ASP A 42 -4.64 19.28 14.56
CA ASP A 42 -3.19 19.42 14.72
C ASP A 42 -2.42 18.16 14.23
N SER A 43 -3.16 17.04 14.10
CA SER A 43 -2.72 15.71 13.67
C SER A 43 -2.80 15.41 12.18
N ASP A 44 -3.32 16.36 11.40
CA ASP A 44 -2.99 16.49 9.97
C ASP A 44 -1.65 17.19 9.79
N TYR A 45 -0.61 16.58 10.36
CA TYR A 45 0.78 16.93 10.09
C TYR A 45 1.11 18.43 10.11
N SER A 46 0.62 19.17 11.10
CA SER A 46 1.19 20.48 11.41
C SER A 46 2.65 20.30 11.87
N GLU A 47 3.54 21.28 11.65
CA GLU A 47 4.96 21.17 12.05
C GLU A 47 5.17 20.84 13.55
N LYS A 48 4.13 21.00 14.36
CA LYS A 48 4.08 20.77 15.80
C LYS A 48 4.14 19.28 16.17
N GLU A 49 3.33 18.42 15.53
CA GLU A 49 3.26 17.00 15.91
C GLU A 49 4.45 16.16 15.41
N ILE A 50 5.11 16.63 14.34
CA ILE A 50 6.40 16.12 13.89
C ILE A 50 7.39 16.02 15.04
N ARG A 51 7.37 17.00 15.97
CA ARG A 51 8.34 17.09 17.06
C ARG A 51 8.16 15.97 18.09
N ILE A 52 6.92 15.53 18.31
CA ILE A 52 6.58 14.53 19.33
C ILE A 52 6.50 13.10 18.77
N PHE A 53 6.49 12.90 17.46
CA PHE A 53 6.54 11.55 16.87
C PHE A 53 7.88 10.85 17.15
N PRO A 54 7.89 9.57 17.62
CA PRO A 54 6.78 8.63 17.74
C PRO A 54 6.06 8.57 19.10
N ASP A 55 6.39 9.44 20.05
CA ASP A 55 5.91 9.38 21.43
C ASP A 55 4.43 9.82 21.59
N SER A 56 3.76 10.20 20.50
CA SER A 56 2.32 10.51 20.51
C SER A 56 1.48 9.26 20.80
N SER A 57 0.52 9.37 21.71
CA SER A 57 -0.51 8.35 21.91
C SER A 57 -1.63 8.40 20.88
N GLU A 58 -1.76 9.52 20.16
CA GLU A 58 -2.83 9.81 19.22
C GLU A 58 -2.52 9.32 17.80
N PRO A 59 -3.54 8.98 16.99
CA PRO A 59 -3.39 8.74 15.56
C PRO A 59 -2.75 9.93 14.84
N LEU A 60 -1.90 9.65 13.85
CA LEU A 60 -1.20 10.66 13.05
C LEU A 60 -1.44 10.41 11.56
N LEU A 61 -1.72 11.46 10.80
CA LEU A 61 -1.87 11.36 9.35
C LEU A 61 -0.62 11.89 8.63
N PHE A 62 -0.07 11.09 7.72
CA PHE A 62 1.03 11.47 6.84
C PHE A 62 0.55 11.42 5.39
N GLY A 63 -0.14 12.45 4.92
CA GLY A 63 -0.83 12.43 3.62
C GLY A 63 -1.97 11.39 3.62
N ASN A 64 -1.73 10.22 3.03
CA ASN A 64 -2.66 9.08 2.96
C ASN A 64 -2.23 7.91 3.86
N LEU A 65 -1.16 8.07 4.64
CA LEU A 65 -0.66 7.05 5.56
C LEU A 65 -1.09 7.41 6.99
N LEU A 66 -2.08 6.69 7.51
CA LEU A 66 -2.56 6.85 8.88
C LEU A 66 -1.75 5.96 9.82
N TYR A 67 -1.01 6.53 10.77
CA TYR A 67 -0.35 5.79 11.85
C TYR A 67 -1.23 5.76 13.09
N ILE A 68 -1.40 4.59 13.70
CA ILE A 68 -2.16 4.41 14.94
C ILE A 68 -1.24 3.72 15.97
N PRO A 69 -0.73 4.45 16.99
CA PRO A 69 0.27 3.94 17.93
C PRO A 69 -0.19 2.74 18.75
N GLN A 70 -1.49 2.65 19.05
CA GLN A 70 -2.08 1.65 19.93
C GLN A 70 -2.98 0.66 19.19
N TRP A 71 -2.65 0.32 17.94
CA TRP A 71 -3.41 -0.67 17.18
C TRP A 71 -3.29 -2.07 17.79
N LYS A 72 -4.39 -2.60 18.33
CA LYS A 72 -4.46 -3.94 18.97
C LYS A 72 -5.18 -4.99 18.13
N GLU A 73 -5.80 -4.58 17.04
CA GLU A 73 -6.67 -5.43 16.24
C GLU A 73 -5.89 -6.33 15.30
N LYS A 74 -6.32 -7.59 15.18
CA LYS A 74 -5.70 -8.55 14.26
C LYS A 74 -6.05 -8.24 12.79
N LYS A 75 -7.28 -7.78 12.56
CA LYS A 75 -7.81 -7.52 11.22
C LYS A 75 -7.33 -6.15 10.74
N ASN A 76 -6.96 -6.08 9.46
CA ASN A 76 -6.67 -4.80 8.80
C ASN A 76 -7.96 -4.19 8.21
N PRO A 77 -8.00 -2.85 8.04
CA PRO A 77 -9.06 -2.18 7.29
C PRO A 77 -9.03 -2.59 5.81
N TYR A 78 -10.20 -2.60 5.16
CA TYR A 78 -10.36 -2.94 3.75
C TYR A 78 -9.83 -1.83 2.82
N TRP A 79 -9.93 -0.57 3.24
CA TRP A 79 -9.52 0.57 2.41
C TRP A 79 -8.02 0.90 2.50
N ALA A 80 -7.23 0.08 3.20
CA ALA A 80 -5.78 0.15 3.15
C ALA A 80 -5.22 -0.65 1.95
N ALA A 81 -4.49 0.03 1.08
CA ALA A 81 -3.74 -0.60 -0.01
C ALA A 81 -2.63 -1.52 0.57
N THR A 82 -1.91 -1.03 1.57
CA THR A 82 -0.94 -1.82 2.32
C THR A 82 -0.83 -1.32 3.75
N VAL A 83 -0.44 -2.20 4.65
CA VAL A 83 -0.28 -1.93 6.09
C VAL A 83 1.16 -2.18 6.48
N LEU A 84 1.78 -1.23 7.19
CA LEU A 84 3.02 -1.44 7.93
C LEU A 84 2.67 -2.21 9.21
N GLU A 85 2.91 -3.51 9.22
CA GLU A 85 2.48 -4.39 10.32
C GLU A 85 3.46 -4.40 11.50
N ALA A 86 4.72 -4.07 11.23
CA ALA A 86 5.77 -3.90 12.23
C ALA A 86 6.52 -2.59 11.94
N PRO A 87 5.89 -1.43 12.20
CA PRO A 87 6.50 -0.15 11.91
C PRO A 87 7.75 0.08 12.76
N ALA A 88 8.73 0.76 12.18
CA ALA A 88 9.96 1.13 12.84
C ALA A 88 10.47 2.46 12.29
N LEU A 89 11.27 3.13 13.11
CA LEU A 89 11.96 4.35 12.76
C LEU A 89 13.42 4.09 12.43
N LEU A 90 13.90 4.83 11.44
CA LEU A 90 15.27 4.80 11.01
C LEU A 90 15.77 6.25 10.85
N ASP A 91 16.66 6.63 11.77
CA ASP A 91 17.44 7.86 11.68
C ASP A 91 18.54 7.70 10.62
N PHE A 92 18.87 8.76 9.89
CA PHE A 92 19.95 8.75 8.90
C PHE A 92 20.49 10.16 8.60
N SER A 93 21.78 10.26 8.28
CA SER A 93 22.45 11.52 7.92
C SER A 93 22.69 11.70 6.41
N SER A 94 22.56 10.64 5.60
CA SER A 94 22.74 10.73 4.14
C SER A 94 21.86 9.76 3.34
N ILE A 95 21.60 10.07 2.06
CA ILE A 95 20.84 9.22 1.13
C ILE A 95 21.43 7.81 1.03
N LYS A 96 22.76 7.73 0.86
CA LYS A 96 23.47 6.45 0.75
C LYS A 96 23.32 5.60 2.01
N GLN A 97 23.38 6.25 3.18
CA GLN A 97 23.17 5.58 4.46
C GLN A 97 21.73 5.07 4.61
N ALA A 98 20.72 5.90 4.29
CA ALA A 98 19.33 5.46 4.31
C ALA A 98 19.09 4.23 3.43
N ALA A 99 19.57 4.26 2.19
CA ALA A 99 19.43 3.14 1.25
C ALA A 99 20.21 1.90 1.70
N LEU A 100 21.39 2.06 2.31
CA LEU A 100 22.14 0.95 2.89
C LEU A 100 21.40 0.31 4.06
N SER A 101 20.90 1.11 5.01
CA SER A 101 20.15 0.61 6.17
C SER A 101 18.88 -0.14 5.76
N LEU A 102 18.12 0.37 4.79
CA LEU A 102 16.95 -0.35 4.23
C LEU A 102 17.36 -1.67 3.57
N ARG A 103 18.42 -1.67 2.74
CA ARG A 103 18.93 -2.90 2.10
C ARG A 103 19.40 -3.96 3.08
N ASN A 104 19.99 -3.54 4.20
CA ASN A 104 20.44 -4.45 5.24
C ASN A 104 19.27 -5.14 5.96
N ILE A 105 18.08 -4.53 5.96
CA ILE A 105 16.86 -5.14 6.49
C ILE A 105 16.25 -6.12 5.47
N GLN A 106 16.06 -5.69 4.22
CA GLN A 106 15.63 -6.55 3.11
C GLN A 106 15.89 -5.92 1.75
N ARG A 107 15.76 -6.72 0.68
CA ARG A 107 16.02 -6.28 -0.71
C ARG A 107 14.97 -5.30 -1.26
N ASN A 108 13.68 -5.63 -1.13
CA ASN A 108 12.61 -4.92 -1.84
C ASN A 108 11.96 -3.86 -0.97
N TRP A 109 11.93 -2.62 -1.46
CA TRP A 109 11.36 -1.48 -0.76
C TRP A 109 10.61 -0.57 -1.72
N ALA A 110 9.31 -0.41 -1.49
CA ALA A 110 8.52 0.65 -2.07
C ALA A 110 8.61 1.93 -1.22
N SER A 111 8.40 3.08 -1.87
CA SER A 111 8.36 4.38 -1.21
C SER A 111 6.96 4.98 -1.32
N TYR A 112 6.40 5.41 -0.19
CA TYR A 112 5.25 6.31 -0.17
C TYR A 112 5.72 7.74 0.12
N GLN A 113 5.33 8.68 -0.74
CA GLN A 113 5.80 10.06 -0.68
C GLN A 113 4.60 11.01 -0.57
N TYR A 114 4.45 11.62 0.60
CA TYR A 114 3.52 12.74 0.81
C TYR A 114 4.27 14.09 0.88
N LYS A 115 5.59 14.04 1.08
CA LYS A 115 6.50 15.17 1.14
C LYS A 115 7.94 14.73 0.88
N LEU A 116 8.86 15.70 0.86
CA LEU A 116 10.30 15.46 0.67
C LEU A 116 10.60 14.63 -0.60
N PHE A 117 9.76 14.81 -1.65
CA PHE A 117 9.73 14.01 -2.86
C PHE A 117 11.11 13.79 -3.48
N ARG A 118 11.89 14.87 -3.66
CA ARG A 118 13.23 14.77 -4.25
C ARG A 118 14.17 13.91 -3.40
N ARG A 119 14.11 14.03 -2.07
CA ARG A 119 14.96 13.28 -1.15
C ARG A 119 14.57 11.80 -1.13
N ALA A 120 13.27 11.51 -1.09
CA ALA A 120 12.76 10.15 -1.18
C ALA A 120 13.12 9.50 -2.54
N ALA A 121 12.99 10.22 -3.65
CA ALA A 121 13.38 9.75 -4.98
C ALA A 121 14.86 9.36 -5.04
N LEU A 122 15.76 10.18 -4.48
CA LEU A 122 17.20 9.86 -4.39
C LEU A 122 17.49 8.57 -3.59
N ILE A 123 16.70 8.30 -2.54
CA ILE A 123 16.81 7.05 -1.79
C ILE A 123 16.35 5.87 -2.67
N VAL A 124 15.21 6.01 -3.36
CA VAL A 124 14.69 5.00 -4.30
C VAL A 124 15.69 4.70 -5.42
N GLU A 125 16.31 5.72 -6.01
CA GLU A 125 17.38 5.59 -7.02
C GLU A 125 18.59 4.80 -6.50
N SER A 126 18.82 4.81 -5.18
CA SER A 126 19.90 4.08 -4.50
C SER A 126 19.51 2.68 -4.00
N LEU A 127 18.25 2.27 -4.17
CA LEU A 127 17.72 0.96 -3.77
C LEU A 127 17.69 -0.01 -4.97
N PRO A 128 17.56 -1.33 -4.73
CA PRO A 128 17.37 -2.29 -5.82
C PRO A 128 16.14 -1.94 -6.66
N TYR A 129 16.30 -1.98 -7.99
CA TYR A 129 15.24 -1.60 -8.93
C TYR A 129 13.99 -2.49 -8.79
N ILE A 130 12.84 -1.83 -8.68
CA ILE A 130 11.51 -2.47 -8.73
C ILE A 130 10.86 -2.04 -10.04
N ASN A 131 10.42 -3.00 -10.84
CA ASN A 131 9.81 -2.75 -12.14
C ASN A 131 8.41 -2.10 -11.98
N PRO A 132 8.23 -0.81 -12.33
CA PRO A 132 6.97 -0.10 -12.15
C PRO A 132 6.01 -0.31 -13.33
N LYS A 133 6.41 -1.04 -14.38
CA LYS A 133 5.59 -1.22 -15.58
C LYS A 133 4.25 -1.90 -15.25
N PRO A 134 3.15 -1.51 -15.91
CA PRO A 134 1.90 -2.24 -15.80
C PRO A 134 2.06 -3.72 -16.18
N ARG A 135 1.21 -4.58 -15.62
CA ARG A 135 1.23 -6.03 -15.86
C ARG A 135 0.17 -6.42 -16.89
N SER A 136 0.41 -7.50 -17.62
CA SER A 136 -0.61 -8.13 -18.45
C SER A 136 -1.37 -9.16 -17.61
N PHE A 137 -2.66 -9.32 -17.85
CA PHE A 137 -3.48 -10.36 -17.24
C PHE A 137 -3.51 -11.62 -18.14
N PRO A 138 -3.44 -12.85 -17.59
CA PRO A 138 -3.31 -13.20 -16.17
C PRO A 138 -1.92 -12.88 -15.59
N TYR A 139 -1.89 -12.55 -14.30
CA TYR A 139 -0.66 -12.24 -13.57
C TYR A 139 -0.62 -12.98 -12.23
N LEU A 140 0.54 -13.57 -11.91
CA LEU A 140 0.84 -14.12 -10.58
C LEU A 140 1.67 -13.11 -9.80
N ILE A 141 1.17 -12.69 -8.63
CA ILE A 141 1.89 -11.76 -7.76
C ILE A 141 3.08 -12.49 -7.12
N PRO A 142 4.31 -11.94 -7.18
CA PRO A 142 5.46 -12.56 -6.54
C PRO A 142 5.29 -12.71 -5.03
N GLU A 143 5.77 -13.82 -4.47
CA GLU A 143 5.75 -14.07 -3.02
C GLU A 143 6.83 -13.31 -2.25
N SER A 144 7.78 -12.70 -2.96
CA SER A 144 8.86 -11.94 -2.35
C SER A 144 8.30 -10.80 -1.49
N PRO A 145 8.80 -10.61 -0.25
CA PRO A 145 8.30 -9.55 0.61
C PRO A 145 8.57 -8.18 -0.02
N MET A 146 7.72 -7.21 0.31
CA MET A 146 7.81 -5.83 -0.16
C MET A 146 7.68 -4.87 1.03
N GLY A 147 8.78 -4.25 1.43
CA GLY A 147 8.76 -3.23 2.46
C GLY A 147 8.13 -1.94 1.95
N LEU A 148 7.67 -1.11 2.88
CA LEU A 148 7.27 0.27 2.60
C LEU A 148 8.04 1.22 3.51
N PHE A 149 8.52 2.33 2.95
CA PHE A 149 9.06 3.43 3.74
C PHE A 149 8.48 4.78 3.30
N THR A 150 8.45 5.73 4.23
CA THR A 150 8.14 7.13 3.98
C THR A 150 9.08 8.04 4.79
N LEU A 151 9.36 9.24 4.27
CA LEU A 151 10.15 10.23 4.99
C LEU A 151 9.24 11.08 5.87
N VAL A 152 9.28 10.85 7.18
CA VAL A 152 8.58 11.68 8.16
C VAL A 152 9.35 12.95 8.48
N LYS A 153 10.68 12.99 8.37
CA LYS A 153 11.50 14.22 8.42
C LYS A 153 12.66 14.10 7.44
N LYS A 154 13.46 15.15 7.28
CA LYS A 154 14.65 15.13 6.41
C LYS A 154 15.59 13.96 6.74
N GLU A 155 15.66 13.56 8.00
CA GLU A 155 16.64 12.58 8.52
C GLU A 155 15.97 11.43 9.27
N LEU A 156 14.66 11.25 9.08
CA LEU A 156 13.87 10.22 9.76
C LEU A 156 12.94 9.51 8.78
N ILE A 157 13.10 8.20 8.68
CA ILE A 157 12.24 7.28 7.93
C ILE A 157 11.26 6.60 8.90
N LEU A 158 10.00 6.52 8.52
CA LEU A 158 9.06 5.52 9.03
C LEU A 158 9.02 4.38 8.00
N CYS A 159 9.31 3.15 8.41
CA CYS A 159 9.32 2.01 7.52
C CYS A 159 8.75 0.75 8.17
N SER A 160 8.42 -0.24 7.35
CA SER A 160 8.21 -1.60 7.81
C SER A 160 8.65 -2.59 6.74
N ALA A 161 9.43 -3.58 7.16
CA ALA A 161 9.79 -4.69 6.30
C ALA A 161 8.65 -5.71 6.15
N LYS A 162 7.81 -5.81 7.18
CA LYS A 162 6.63 -6.68 7.21
C LYS A 162 5.40 -5.87 6.85
N THR A 163 4.91 -6.05 5.63
CA THR A 163 3.71 -5.39 5.14
C THR A 163 2.61 -6.40 4.81
N SER A 164 1.37 -5.93 4.72
CA SER A 164 0.23 -6.78 4.37
C SER A 164 0.13 -7.14 2.89
N SER A 165 1.04 -6.64 2.03
CA SER A 165 1.00 -6.88 0.59
C SER A 165 2.40 -6.98 -0.02
N PRO A 166 2.68 -7.98 -0.87
CA PRO A 166 3.93 -8.05 -1.62
C PRO A 166 3.97 -7.07 -2.81
N LEU A 167 2.90 -6.31 -3.05
CA LEU A 167 2.85 -5.27 -4.09
C LEU A 167 3.47 -3.97 -3.57
N ALA A 168 4.18 -3.26 -4.45
CA ALA A 168 4.74 -1.95 -4.13
C ALA A 168 3.61 -0.98 -3.75
N ALA A 169 3.64 -0.49 -2.50
CA ALA A 169 2.58 0.35 -1.92
C ALA A 169 1.15 -0.26 -2.04
N GLY A 170 1.04 -1.60 -2.12
CA GLY A 170 -0.24 -2.29 -2.23
C GLY A 170 -0.95 -2.17 -3.59
N CYS A 171 -0.33 -1.50 -4.56
CA CYS A 171 -0.93 -1.14 -5.84
C CYS A 171 -0.49 -2.09 -6.96
N LEU A 172 -1.44 -2.49 -7.80
CA LEU A 172 -1.21 -3.28 -9.01
C LEU A 172 -1.87 -2.58 -10.19
N THR A 173 -1.11 -2.26 -11.22
CA THR A 173 -1.61 -1.63 -12.45
C THR A 173 -1.54 -2.60 -13.60
N PHE A 174 -2.59 -2.68 -14.41
CA PHE A 174 -2.62 -3.48 -15.64
C PHE A 174 -2.43 -2.62 -16.88
N VAL A 175 -1.94 -3.24 -17.95
CA VAL A 175 -1.94 -2.65 -19.29
C VAL A 175 -3.40 -2.43 -19.71
N GLU A 176 -3.75 -1.19 -20.05
CA GLU A 176 -5.12 -0.82 -20.40
C GLU A 176 -5.39 -1.07 -21.89
N ASP A 177 -6.43 -1.84 -22.19
CA ASP A 177 -7.06 -1.95 -23.50
C ASP A 177 -8.19 -0.94 -23.57
N LYS A 178 -8.05 0.03 -24.48
CA LYS A 178 -8.98 1.14 -24.65
C LYS A 178 -9.92 0.94 -25.85
N ILE A 179 -9.82 -0.20 -26.54
CA ILE A 179 -10.50 -0.44 -27.82
C ILE A 179 -11.54 -1.54 -27.64
N GLU A 180 -11.14 -2.71 -27.16
CA GLU A 180 -11.98 -3.91 -27.16
C GLU A 180 -13.00 -4.00 -26.01
N PRO A 181 -12.67 -3.66 -24.75
CA PRO A 181 -13.59 -3.90 -23.64
C PRO A 181 -14.71 -2.84 -23.61
N PRO A 182 -15.96 -3.23 -23.28
CA PRO A 182 -17.10 -2.32 -23.29
C PRO A 182 -17.12 -1.32 -22.12
N SER A 183 -16.25 -1.50 -21.12
CA SER A 183 -16.06 -0.54 -20.02
C SER A 183 -14.75 -0.79 -19.30
N ARG A 184 -14.14 0.26 -18.73
CA ARG A 184 -12.91 0.17 -17.89
C ARG A 184 -13.07 -0.67 -16.62
N ALA A 185 -14.29 -1.10 -16.28
CA ALA A 185 -14.55 -1.92 -15.10
C ALA A 185 -13.87 -3.30 -15.16
N TYR A 186 -13.49 -3.76 -16.36
CA TYR A 186 -12.73 -5.00 -16.56
C TYR A 186 -11.42 -5.02 -15.76
N LEU A 187 -10.76 -3.87 -15.57
CA LEU A 187 -9.52 -3.74 -14.80
C LEU A 187 -9.69 -4.16 -13.34
N LYS A 188 -10.84 -3.82 -12.73
CA LYS A 188 -11.18 -4.21 -11.35
C LYS A 188 -11.28 -5.72 -11.22
N PHE A 189 -11.88 -6.37 -12.23
CA PHE A 189 -12.05 -7.82 -12.23
C PHE A 189 -10.75 -8.55 -12.50
N GLN A 190 -9.90 -8.03 -13.41
CA GLN A 190 -8.53 -8.54 -13.59
C GLN A 190 -7.72 -8.47 -12.29
N GLU A 191 -7.79 -7.35 -11.55
CA GLU A 191 -7.12 -7.23 -10.25
C GLU A 191 -7.68 -8.23 -9.23
N ALA A 192 -9.00 -8.35 -9.12
CA ALA A 192 -9.64 -9.30 -8.21
C ALA A 192 -9.24 -10.75 -8.50
N LEU A 193 -9.26 -11.16 -9.78
CA LEU A 193 -8.83 -12.48 -10.20
C LEU A 193 -7.33 -12.71 -9.96
N THR A 194 -6.46 -11.74 -10.24
CA THR A 194 -5.03 -11.87 -9.96
C THR A 194 -4.75 -12.03 -8.46
N ARG A 195 -5.46 -11.29 -7.59
CA ARG A 195 -5.34 -11.45 -6.14
C ARG A 195 -5.83 -12.83 -5.69
N LEU A 196 -6.96 -13.29 -6.22
CA LEU A 196 -7.50 -14.62 -5.94
C LEU A 196 -6.56 -15.73 -6.41
N TYR A 197 -6.03 -15.60 -7.63
CA TYR A 197 -5.08 -16.54 -8.23
C TYR A 197 -3.84 -16.67 -7.36
N SER A 198 -3.29 -15.54 -6.92
CA SER A 198 -2.07 -15.53 -6.10
C SER A 198 -2.31 -16.07 -4.70
N ALA A 199 -3.53 -15.95 -4.17
CA ALA A 199 -3.87 -16.44 -2.83
C ALA A 199 -4.35 -17.90 -2.80
N LYS A 200 -4.99 -18.40 -3.85
CA LYS A 200 -5.65 -19.71 -3.89
C LYS A 200 -5.17 -20.65 -5.00
N GLY A 201 -4.37 -20.15 -5.95
CA GLY A 201 -3.85 -20.93 -7.06
C GLY A 201 -4.85 -21.21 -8.19
N SER A 202 -6.05 -20.63 -8.17
CA SER A 202 -7.06 -20.84 -9.20
C SER A 202 -7.90 -19.60 -9.52
N ILE A 203 -8.30 -19.50 -10.79
CA ILE A 203 -9.24 -18.53 -11.39
C ILE A 203 -10.06 -19.28 -12.45
N PRO A 204 -11.16 -18.71 -12.96
CA PRO A 204 -11.95 -19.33 -14.02
C PRO A 204 -11.09 -19.77 -15.21
N GLN A 205 -11.35 -20.97 -15.71
CA GLN A 205 -10.59 -21.62 -16.77
C GLN A 205 -11.42 -21.79 -18.05
N LYS A 206 -10.72 -22.16 -19.12
CA LYS A 206 -11.33 -22.43 -20.41
C LYS A 206 -12.43 -23.50 -20.28
N ASN A 207 -13.55 -23.27 -20.94
CA ASN A 207 -14.77 -24.10 -20.94
C ASN A 207 -15.52 -24.18 -19.59
N GLU A 208 -15.11 -23.42 -18.56
CA GLU A 208 -15.91 -23.31 -17.35
C GLU A 208 -17.08 -22.36 -17.56
N ARG A 209 -18.25 -22.71 -17.02
CA ARG A 209 -19.44 -21.86 -17.05
C ARG A 209 -19.37 -20.81 -15.96
N CYS A 210 -19.47 -19.54 -16.34
CA CYS A 210 -19.41 -18.42 -15.42
C CYS A 210 -20.72 -17.61 -15.44
N LEU A 211 -21.13 -17.11 -14.29
CA LEU A 211 -22.30 -16.24 -14.16
C LEU A 211 -21.87 -14.84 -13.73
N ASP A 212 -22.03 -13.86 -14.63
CA ASP A 212 -21.78 -12.43 -14.38
C ASP A 212 -23.11 -11.71 -14.05
N LEU A 213 -23.36 -11.45 -12.77
CA LEU A 213 -24.60 -10.83 -12.29
C LEU A 213 -24.51 -9.30 -12.40
N GLY A 214 -25.44 -8.70 -13.16
CA GLY A 214 -25.41 -7.27 -13.45
C GLY A 214 -24.38 -6.90 -14.51
N ALA A 215 -24.16 -7.79 -15.49
CA ALA A 215 -23.06 -7.70 -16.44
C ALA A 215 -22.98 -6.41 -17.27
N CYS A 216 -24.09 -5.74 -17.59
CA CYS A 216 -24.12 -4.59 -18.49
C CYS A 216 -23.13 -3.48 -18.05
N PRO A 217 -22.21 -3.00 -18.92
CA PRO A 217 -22.12 -3.25 -20.37
C PRO A 217 -21.23 -4.43 -20.79
N GLY A 218 -20.71 -5.22 -19.86
CA GLY A 218 -20.06 -6.51 -20.11
C GLY A 218 -18.57 -6.54 -19.82
N GLY A 219 -18.04 -5.62 -19.00
CA GLY A 219 -16.61 -5.52 -18.75
C GLY A 219 -16.01 -6.77 -18.09
N TRP A 220 -16.72 -7.39 -17.15
CA TRP A 220 -16.25 -8.59 -16.45
C TRP A 220 -16.48 -9.83 -17.29
N THR A 221 -17.65 -9.95 -17.92
CA THR A 221 -17.95 -10.94 -18.98
C THR A 221 -16.84 -10.97 -20.04
N TRP A 222 -16.35 -9.82 -20.50
CA TRP A 222 -15.27 -9.75 -21.48
C TRP A 222 -13.99 -10.43 -20.97
N VAL A 223 -13.58 -10.22 -19.72
CA VAL A 223 -12.41 -10.90 -19.12
C VAL A 223 -12.62 -12.41 -19.05
N LEU A 224 -13.82 -12.87 -18.65
CA LEU A 224 -14.15 -14.29 -18.62
C LEU A 224 -14.05 -14.93 -20.02
N ARG A 225 -14.52 -14.22 -21.05
CA ARG A 225 -14.39 -14.66 -22.45
C ARG A 225 -12.92 -14.73 -22.88
N GLN A 226 -12.06 -13.80 -22.44
CA GLN A 226 -10.60 -13.86 -22.69
C GLN A 226 -9.94 -15.07 -22.02
N LEU A 227 -10.47 -15.54 -20.89
CA LEU A 227 -10.03 -16.78 -20.23
C LEU A 227 -10.58 -18.05 -20.92
N GLY A 228 -11.44 -17.89 -21.93
CA GLY A 228 -12.08 -18.99 -22.65
C GLY A 228 -13.25 -19.63 -21.92
N CYS A 229 -13.84 -18.96 -20.93
CA CYS A 229 -15.05 -19.43 -20.24
C CYS A 229 -16.27 -19.41 -21.17
N GLU A 230 -17.26 -20.25 -20.86
CA GLU A 230 -18.56 -20.33 -21.55
C GLU A 230 -19.62 -19.43 -20.93
#